data_AF-A0A932H689-F1
#
_entry.id   AF-A0A932H689-F1
#
_cell.length_a   1.000
_cell.length_b   1.000
_cell.length_c   1.000
_cell.angle_alpha   90.00
_cell.angle_beta   90.00
_cell.angle_gamma   90.00
#
_symmetry.space_group_name_H-M   'P 1'
#
loop_
_entity.id
_entity.type
_entity.pdbx_description
1 polymer ?
#
loop_
_entity_poly.entity_id
_entity_poly.type
_entity_poly.pdbx_seq_one_letter_code
_entity_poly.pdbx_strand_id
1 'polypeptide(L)' 'MDFTLPEEFQMLKQTVRQFVDRELIPIEMHSCDGNELKPEIKARLEKKTKEMGLWLLDVPEEYGGAGLGLLAQVVVW' A
#
# COMPACT_ATOMS: atom_id res chain seq x y z
N MET A 1 17.77 20.92 12.94
CA MET A 1 16.77 19.84 13.09
C MET A 1 16.89 18.97 11.87
N ASP A 2 17.05 17.67 12.03
CA ASP A 2 17.15 16.72 10.92
C ASP A 2 15.76 16.13 10.63
N PHE A 3 15.34 16.16 9.37
CA PHE A 3 14.05 15.68 8.89
C PHE A 3 14.20 14.50 7.92
N THR A 4 15.41 13.95 7.83
CA THR A 4 15.68 12.77 7.00
C THR A 4 14.90 11.59 7.54
N LEU A 5 14.15 10.91 6.66
CA LEU A 5 13.45 9.69 7.03
C LEU A 5 14.48 8.59 7.39
N PRO A 6 14.25 7.80 8.44
CA PRO A 6 15.03 6.59 8.67
C PRO A 6 15.01 5.67 7.45
N GLU A 7 16.08 4.90 7.25
CA GLU A 7 16.30 4.06 6.06
C GLU A 7 15.12 3.12 5.78
N GLU A 8 14.56 2.49 6.82
CA GLU A 8 13.39 1.61 6.72
C GLU A 8 12.18 2.28 6.06
N PHE A 9 11.93 3.56 6.37
CA PHE A 9 10.83 4.31 5.78
C PHE A 9 11.15 4.79 4.36
N GLN A 10 12.42 5.04 4.05
CA GLN A 10 12.84 5.31 2.67
C GLN A 10 12.61 4.08 1.78
N MET A 11 12.95 2.89 2.28
CA MET A 11 12.71 1.62 1.61
C MET A 11 11.21 1.33 1.44
N LEU A 12 10.40 1.58 2.49
CA LEU A 12 8.95 1.48 2.42
C LEU A 12 8.38 2.38 1.33
N LYS A 13 8.77 3.67 1.33
CA LYS A 13 8.37 4.65 0.32
C LYS A 13 8.69 4.16 -1.10
N GLN A 14 9.90 3.66 -1.30
CA GLN A 14 10.33 3.17 -2.60
C GLN A 14 9.53 1.94 -3.05
N THR A 15 9.28 1.01 -2.12
CA THR A 15 8.47 -0.21 -2.38
C THR A 15 7.05 0.15 -2.81
N VAL A 16 6.40 1.05 -2.06
CA VAL A 16 5.04 1.54 -2.38
C VAL A 16 5.01 2.24 -3.73
N ARG A 17 6.00 3.11 -4.01
CA ARG A 17 6.09 3.79 -5.30
C ARG A 17 6.17 2.82 -6.47
N GLN A 18 7.02 1.80 -6.37
CA GLN A 18 7.14 0.77 -7.41
C GLN A 18 5.84 -0.02 -7.60
N PHE A 19 5.11 -0.29 -6.52
CA PHE A 19 3.81 -0.95 -6.60
C PHE A 19 2.78 -0.08 -7.33
N VAL A 20 2.68 1.21 -6.99
CA VAL A 20 1.79 2.16 -7.67
C VAL A 20 2.11 2.22 -9.17
N ASP A 21 3.39 2.43 -9.51
CA ASP A 21 3.85 2.58 -10.89
C ASP A 21 3.58 1.33 -11.75
N ARG A 22 3.70 0.14 -11.16
CA ARG A 22 3.59 -1.13 -11.89
C ARG A 22 2.19 -1.75 -11.87
N GLU A 23 1.42 -1.54 -10.82
CA GLU A 23 0.18 -2.28 -10.57
C GLU A 23 -1.07 -1.39 -10.62
N LEU A 24 -0.96 -0.11 -10.25
CA LEU A 24 -2.10 0.80 -10.16
C LEU A 24 -2.21 1.72 -11.37
N ILE A 25 -1.15 2.48 -11.71
CA ILE A 25 -1.16 3.43 -12.84
C ILE A 25 -1.57 2.75 -14.16
N PRO A 26 -1.07 1.54 -14.52
CA PRO A 26 -1.41 0.94 -15.81
C PRO A 26 -2.88 0.58 -15.97
N ILE A 27 -3.62 0.43 -14.87
CA ILE A 27 -5.03 -0.01 -14.88
C ILE A 27 -6.02 1.10 -14.51
N GLU A 28 -5.52 2.26 -14.08
CA GLU A 28 -6.31 3.36 -13.49
C GLU A 28 -7.52 3.76 -14.35
N MET A 29 -7.32 3.90 -15.66
CA MET A 29 -8.36 4.35 -16.59
C MET A 29 -9.53 3.37 -16.76
N HIS A 30 -9.35 2.11 -16.38
CA HIS A 30 -10.34 1.05 -16.59
C HIS A 30 -10.58 0.19 -15.35
N SER A 31 -10.11 0.63 -14.18
CA SER A 31 -10.20 -0.13 -12.94
C SER A 31 -11.56 -0.07 -12.26
N CYS A 32 -12.34 0.96 -12.56
CA CYS A 32 -13.62 1.21 -11.90
C CYS A 32 -14.82 0.97 -12.85
N ASP A 33 -15.96 0.65 -12.25
CA ASP A 33 -17.30 0.76 -12.83
C ASP A 33 -18.07 1.80 -12.01
N GLY A 34 -18.31 2.97 -12.60
CA GLY A 34 -18.75 4.15 -11.86
C GLY A 34 -17.76 4.55 -10.75
N ASN A 35 -18.22 4.55 -9.51
CA ASN A 35 -17.42 4.93 -8.34
C ASN A 35 -16.81 3.72 -7.61
N GLU A 36 -16.99 2.49 -8.12
CA GLU A 36 -16.55 1.27 -7.47
C GLU A 36 -15.44 0.58 -8.26
N LEU A 37 -14.45 0.02 -7.56
CA LEU A 37 -13.44 -0.84 -8.18
C LEU A 37 -14.09 -2.13 -8.66
N LYS A 38 -13.73 -2.56 -9.88
CA LYS A 38 -14.16 -3.85 -10.42
C LYS A 38 -13.76 -4.99 -9.47
N PRO A 39 -14.65 -5.95 -9.16
CA PRO A 39 -14.39 -6.98 -8.15
C PRO A 39 -13.09 -7.77 -8.38
N GLU A 40 -12.79 -8.10 -9.62
CA GLU A 40 -11.58 -8.85 -10.00
C GLU A 40 -10.29 -8.06 -9.78
N ILE A 41 -10.33 -6.74 -9.99
CA ILE A 41 -9.20 -5.84 -9.75
C ILE A 41 -9.01 -5.67 -8.25
N LYS A 42 -10.09 -5.42 -7.51
CA LYS A 42 -10.05 -5.33 -6.04
C LYS A 42 -9.42 -6.59 -5.44
N ALA A 43 -9.93 -7.77 -5.77
CA ALA A 43 -9.41 -9.04 -5.25
C ALA A 43 -7.93 -9.25 -5.58
N ARG A 44 -7.50 -8.88 -6.79
CA ARG A 44 -6.09 -8.96 -7.21
C ARG A 44 -5.19 -8.02 -6.41
N LEU A 45 -5.60 -6.77 -6.22
CA LEU A 45 -4.83 -5.78 -5.46
C LEU A 45 -4.75 -6.14 -3.99
N GLU A 46 -5.87 -6.55 -3.37
CA GLU A 46 -5.89 -7.01 -1.98
C GLU A 46 -4.93 -8.18 -1.75
N LYS A 47 -4.92 -9.17 -2.66
CA LYS A 47 -3.98 -10.30 -2.60
C LYS A 47 -2.54 -9.83 -2.64
N LYS A 48 -2.17 -8.96 -3.59
CA LYS A 48 -0.80 -8.44 -3.70
C LYS A 48 -0.40 -7.64 -2.46
N THR A 49 -1.26 -6.78 -1.94
CA THR A 49 -0.95 -5.99 -0.73
C THR A 49 -0.78 -6.88 0.51
N LYS A 50 -1.53 -7.98 0.62
CA LYS A 50 -1.35 -8.99 1.68
C LYS A 50 -0.01 -9.71 1.54
N GLU A 51 0.35 -10.14 0.33
CA GLU A 51 1.64 -10.79 0.05
C GLU A 51 2.83 -9.87 0.31
N MET A 52 2.66 -8.56 0.12
CA MET A 52 3.66 -7.54 0.43
C MET A 52 3.75 -7.17 1.92
N GLY A 53 2.84 -7.68 2.77
CA GLY A 53 2.75 -7.27 4.18
C GLY A 53 2.29 -5.82 4.36
N LEU A 54 1.62 -5.24 3.37
CA LEU A 54 1.10 -3.86 3.39
C LEU A 54 -0.42 -3.82 3.55
N TRP A 55 -1.02 -4.93 3.97
CA TRP A 55 -2.46 -5.03 4.23
C TRP A 55 -2.77 -4.56 5.64
N LEU A 56 -3.78 -3.70 5.76
CA LEU A 56 -4.21 -3.12 7.05
C LEU A 56 -3.01 -2.58 7.84
N LEU A 57 -2.39 -1.53 7.30
CA LEU A 57 -1.06 -1.05 7.71
C LEU A 57 -0.90 -0.87 9.22
N ASP A 58 -1.89 -0.30 9.90
CA ASP A 58 -1.89 0.01 11.34
C ASP A 58 -2.58 -1.02 12.22
N VAL A 59 -3.25 -1.99 11.62
CA VAL A 59 -3.92 -3.02 12.39
C VAL A 59 -2.85 -3.94 13.00
N PRO A 60 -2.92 -4.25 14.30
CA PRO A 60 -2.00 -5.18 14.94
C PRO A 60 -1.92 -6.52 14.22
N GLU A 61 -0.74 -7.15 14.26
CA GLU A 61 -0.51 -8.46 13.62
C GLU A 61 -1.45 -9.56 14.14
N GLU A 62 -1.85 -9.49 15.42
CA GLU A 62 -2.81 -10.43 16.02
C GLU A 62 -4.20 -10.42 15.33
N TYR A 63 -4.53 -9.33 14.63
CA TYR A 63 -5.75 -9.17 13.85
C TYR A 63 -5.50 -9.29 12.34
N GLY A 64 -4.29 -9.69 11.93
CA GLY A 64 -3.91 -9.91 10.53
C GLY A 64 -3.54 -8.63 9.76
N GLY A 65 -3.14 -7.57 10.46
CA GLY A 65 -2.56 -6.37 9.85
C GLY A 65 -1.05 -6.32 9.91
N ALA A 66 -0.47 -5.21 9.45
CA ALA A 66 0.99 -5.03 9.36
C ALA A 66 1.63 -4.41 10.61
N GLY A 67 0.83 -3.96 11.58
CA GLY A 67 1.33 -3.42 12.86
C GLY A 67 2.24 -2.20 12.73
N LEU A 68 2.17 -1.46 11.61
CA LEU A 68 3.06 -0.33 11.32
C LEU A 68 2.61 0.92 12.08
N GLY A 69 3.59 1.67 12.59
CA GLY A 69 3.36 2.92 13.29
C GLY A 69 2.94 4.07 12.37
N LEU A 70 2.51 5.18 13.00
CA LEU A 70 1.98 6.37 12.31
C LEU A 70 2.91 6.91 11.22
N LEU A 71 4.24 6.90 11.44
CA LEU A 71 5.19 7.40 10.44
C LEU A 71 5.15 6.57 9.16
N ALA A 72 5.01 5.25 9.26
CA ALA A 72 4.84 4.39 8.09
C ALA A 72 3.54 4.71 7.34
N GLN A 73 2.43 4.91 8.05
CA GLN A 73 1.16 5.29 7.42
C GLN A 73 1.29 6.60 6.64
N VAL A 74 1.94 7.62 7.22
CA VAL A 74 2.16 8.92 6.55
C VAL A 74 3.08 8.79 5.34
N VAL A 75 4.03 7.86 5.37
CA VAL A 75 4.94 7.59 4.24
C VAL A 75 4.21 6.91 3.06
N VAL A 76 3.15 6.15 3.35
CA VAL A 76 2.36 5.42 2.35
C VAL A 76 1.23 6.27 1.75
N TRP A 77 0.65 7.18 2.54
CA TRP A 77 -0.54 7.99 2.20
C TRP A 77 -0.35 8.96 1.03
#